data_AF-A0A8C4WLV5-F1
#
_entry.id   AF-A0A8C4WLV5-F1
#
_cell.length_a   1.000
_cell.length_b   1.000
_cell.length_c   1.000
_cell.angle_alpha   90.00
_cell.angle_beta   90.00
_cell.angle_gamma   90.00
#
_symmetry.space_group_name_H-M   'P 1'
#
loop_
_entity.id
_entity.type
_entity.pdbx_description
1 polymer ?
#
loop_
_entity_poly.entity_id
_entity_poly.type
_entity_poly.pdbx_seq_one_letter_code
_entity_poly.pdbx_strand_id
1 'polypeptide(L)'
;MALMLLSRQLTCSLQQNSRLFACGHRLISQTAAKIDVDFDYDGPLMKTEVPGPRSRELMKQLNGIQNAEAVHFFCNYQESRGNYLVDVDGNRMLDLYSQISSIPIGYSHPSLMKLLQQPQNLSTFVNRPALGILPPENFAEKLKESLLSVAPKGLQQVMTMSCGSCSNENAFKAIFMWYRVSQNTECDSLQYCRT
;
A
#
# COMPACT_ATOMS: atom_id res chain seq x y z
N MET A 1 4.19 -64.94 -35.41
CA MET A 1 3.71 -64.53 -34.07
C MET A 1 4.23 -63.13 -33.72
N ALA A 2 4.45 -62.27 -34.71
CA ALA A 2 3.59 -61.13 -35.07
C ALA A 2 2.17 -61.11 -34.45
N LEU A 3 1.73 -59.87 -34.12
CA LEU A 3 0.49 -59.43 -33.47
C LEU A 3 0.47 -59.54 -31.93
N MET A 4 0.30 -58.38 -31.27
CA MET A 4 -0.30 -58.16 -29.92
C MET A 4 0.49 -57.33 -28.88
N LEU A 5 1.46 -56.46 -29.26
CA LEU A 5 2.05 -55.51 -28.27
C LEU A 5 2.27 -54.07 -28.79
N LEU A 6 1.60 -53.66 -29.87
CA LEU A 6 1.74 -52.32 -30.49
C LEU A 6 0.43 -51.51 -30.45
N SER A 7 -0.35 -51.61 -29.37
CA SER A 7 -1.62 -50.89 -29.21
C SER A 7 -1.82 -50.30 -27.82
N ARG A 8 -0.79 -49.65 -27.26
CA ARG A 8 -0.90 -48.84 -26.02
C ARG A 8 -0.32 -47.42 -26.12
N GLN A 9 -0.02 -46.96 -27.33
CA GLN A 9 0.33 -45.57 -27.61
C GLN A 9 -0.60 -45.05 -28.72
N LEU A 10 -1.80 -44.58 -28.36
CA LEU A 10 -2.68 -43.68 -29.14
C LEU A 10 -4.12 -43.73 -28.59
N THR A 11 -4.34 -43.35 -27.33
CA THR A 11 -5.65 -42.89 -26.82
C THR A 11 -5.49 -42.34 -25.39
N CYS A 12 -4.96 -41.13 -25.26
CA CYS A 12 -5.36 -40.19 -24.19
C CYS A 12 -4.83 -38.77 -24.50
N SER A 13 -4.93 -38.38 -25.76
CA SER A 13 -4.98 -36.97 -26.16
C SER A 13 -6.47 -36.62 -26.23
N LEU A 14 -6.88 -35.53 -25.60
CA LEU A 14 -8.26 -35.03 -25.43
C LEU A 14 -8.99 -35.51 -24.16
N GLN A 15 -8.42 -35.27 -22.98
CA GLN A 15 -9.24 -35.02 -21.79
C GLN A 15 -9.22 -33.52 -21.47
N GLN A 16 -10.08 -32.83 -22.21
CA GLN A 16 -10.92 -31.72 -21.78
C GLN A 16 -10.24 -30.61 -20.95
N ASN A 17 -9.79 -29.60 -21.70
CA ASN A 17 -9.77 -28.19 -21.31
C ASN A 17 -11.18 -27.72 -20.90
N SER A 18 -11.58 -28.02 -19.68
CA SER A 18 -12.77 -27.42 -19.06
C SER A 18 -12.49 -27.09 -17.60
N ARG A 19 -11.42 -26.34 -17.34
CA ARG A 19 -11.44 -25.42 -16.20
C ARG A 19 -12.09 -24.14 -16.69
N LEU A 20 -13.41 -24.10 -16.54
CA LEU A 20 -14.18 -22.87 -16.55
C LEU A 20 -13.42 -21.85 -15.70
N PHE A 21 -12.81 -20.88 -16.36
CA PHE A 21 -12.42 -19.63 -15.71
C PHE A 21 -13.73 -19.04 -15.20
N ALA A 22 -14.05 -19.29 -13.93
CA ALA A 22 -14.97 -18.44 -13.22
C ALA A 22 -14.37 -17.04 -13.30
N CYS A 23 -14.99 -16.19 -14.10
CA CYS A 23 -14.77 -14.75 -14.07
C CYS A 23 -15.14 -14.32 -12.65
N GLY A 24 -14.17 -14.36 -11.74
CA GLY A 24 -14.30 -13.82 -10.39
C GLY A 24 -14.77 -12.38 -10.57
N HIS A 25 -16.05 -12.17 -10.28
CA HIS A 25 -16.65 -10.86 -10.35
C HIS A 25 -15.79 -9.94 -9.50
N ARG A 26 -15.40 -8.78 -10.05
CA ARG A 26 -14.87 -7.69 -9.23
C ARG A 26 -15.87 -7.52 -8.10
N LEU A 27 -15.41 -7.58 -6.86
CA LEU A 27 -16.15 -6.96 -5.78
C LEU A 27 -16.26 -5.49 -6.20
N ILE A 28 -17.42 -5.11 -6.73
CA ILE A 28 -17.80 -3.72 -6.89
C ILE A 28 -17.62 -3.13 -5.50
N SER A 29 -16.87 -2.02 -5.41
CA SER A 29 -16.74 -1.22 -4.19
C SER A 29 -18.10 -1.21 -3.51
N GLN A 30 -18.17 -1.84 -2.32
CA GLN A 30 -19.39 -1.76 -1.53
C GLN A 30 -19.73 -0.27 -1.42
N THR A 31 -20.99 0.08 -1.69
CA THR A 31 -21.52 1.43 -1.51
C THR A 31 -20.97 1.97 -0.20
N ALA A 32 -20.37 3.17 -0.24
CA ALA A 32 -19.79 3.80 0.93
C ALA A 32 -20.73 3.60 2.11
N ALA A 33 -20.23 2.92 3.16
CA ALA A 33 -20.99 2.70 4.37
C ALA A 33 -21.59 4.05 4.78
N LYS A 34 -22.87 4.03 5.15
CA LYS A 34 -23.69 5.20 5.51
C LYS A 34 -22.79 6.26 6.16
N ILE A 35 -22.59 7.38 5.46
CA ILE A 35 -21.74 8.47 5.93
C ILE A 35 -22.25 8.81 7.32
N ASP A 36 -21.41 8.57 8.33
CA ASP A 36 -21.67 9.13 9.64
C ASP A 36 -21.48 10.62 9.45
N VAL A 37 -22.58 11.32 9.17
CA VAL A 37 -22.59 12.74 8.74
C VAL A 37 -21.95 13.63 9.81
N ASP A 38 -21.88 13.13 11.05
CA ASP A 38 -21.21 13.75 12.18
C ASP A 38 -19.68 13.60 12.18
N PHE A 39 -19.06 12.93 11.19
CA PHE A 39 -17.61 12.76 11.14
C PHE A 39 -16.85 13.95 10.54
N ASP A 40 -17.41 14.66 9.57
CA ASP A 40 -16.68 15.76 8.90
C ASP A 40 -17.08 17.13 9.47
N TYR A 41 -16.42 18.19 9.02
CA TYR A 41 -16.93 19.55 9.21
C TYR A 41 -17.90 19.95 8.08
N ASP A 42 -18.82 20.88 8.38
CA ASP A 42 -19.77 21.38 7.38
C ASP A 42 -19.15 22.27 6.29
N GLY A 43 -17.98 22.87 6.56
CA GLY A 43 -17.38 23.85 5.65
C GLY A 43 -16.07 24.45 6.16
N PRO A 44 -15.32 25.15 5.27
CA PRO A 44 -14.12 25.87 5.65
C PRO A 44 -14.44 27.04 6.59
N LEU A 45 -13.47 27.43 7.43
CA LEU A 45 -13.58 28.55 8.35
C LEU A 45 -12.23 29.26 8.46
N MET A 46 -12.10 30.38 7.75
CA MET A 46 -10.87 31.17 7.71
C MET A 46 -10.91 32.28 8.76
N LYS A 47 -9.82 32.44 9.52
CA LYS A 47 -9.63 33.46 10.56
C LYS A 47 -8.54 34.47 10.19
N THR A 48 -7.53 34.04 9.44
CA THR A 48 -6.39 34.86 9.00
C THR A 48 -6.06 34.59 7.54
N GLU A 49 -5.13 35.37 6.98
CA GLU A 49 -4.37 34.95 5.81
C GLU A 49 -3.52 33.70 6.11
N VAL A 50 -3.15 32.95 5.07
CA VAL A 50 -2.31 31.75 5.17
C VAL A 50 -1.01 31.97 4.38
N PRO A 51 0.18 31.75 4.99
CA PRO A 51 0.41 31.35 6.38
C PRO A 51 0.08 32.48 7.36
N GLY A 52 -0.57 32.17 8.49
CA GLY A 52 -0.86 33.15 9.54
C GLY A 52 0.35 33.50 10.42
N PRO A 53 0.19 34.42 11.40
CA PRO A 53 1.29 34.89 12.23
C PRO A 53 1.98 33.78 13.04
N ARG A 54 1.22 32.81 13.57
CA ARG A 54 1.80 31.68 14.32
C ARG A 54 2.56 30.74 13.40
N SER A 55 2.01 30.45 12.21
CA SER A 55 2.72 29.66 11.20
C SER A 55 4.04 30.31 10.78
N ARG A 56 4.06 31.62 10.51
CA ARG A 56 5.28 32.36 10.12
C ARG A 56 6.36 32.32 11.21
N GLU A 57 5.97 32.43 12.48
CA GLU A 57 6.90 32.30 13.60
C GLU A 57 7.54 30.90 13.66
N LEU A 58 6.73 29.84 13.52
CA LEU A 58 7.22 28.46 13.49
C LEU A 58 8.10 28.19 12.26
N MET A 59 7.77 28.76 11.10
CA MET A 59 8.60 28.68 9.89
C MET A 59 9.98 29.31 10.13
N LYS A 60 10.04 30.48 10.77
CA LYS A 60 11.31 31.12 11.12
C LYS A 60 12.16 30.26 12.04
N GLN A 61 11.54 29.62 13.03
CA GLN A 61 12.22 28.69 13.94
C GLN A 61 12.78 27.48 13.20
N LEU A 62 11.97 26.87 12.33
CA LEU A 62 12.41 25.72 11.53
C LEU A 62 13.53 26.08 10.55
N ASN A 63 13.46 27.27 9.96
CA ASN A 63 14.47 27.77 9.03
C ASN A 63 15.84 27.99 9.69
N GLY A 64 15.89 28.09 11.02
CA GLY A 64 17.15 28.13 11.77
C GLY A 64 17.90 26.78 11.79
N ILE A 65 17.24 25.68 11.41
CA ILE A 65 17.79 24.31 11.50
C ILE A 65 17.89 23.64 10.12
N GLN A 66 16.93 23.87 9.24
CA GLN A 66 16.92 23.35 7.87
C GLN A 66 16.27 24.36 6.92
N ASN A 67 16.52 24.25 5.61
CA ASN A 67 15.78 25.06 4.65
C ASN A 67 14.27 24.77 4.76
N ALA A 68 13.48 25.79 5.09
CA ALA A 68 12.04 25.69 5.29
C ALA A 68 11.22 26.43 4.21
N GLU A 69 11.82 26.79 3.07
CA GLU A 69 11.15 27.53 1.98
C GLU A 69 9.98 26.76 1.36
N ALA A 70 10.03 25.42 1.40
CA ALA A 70 8.96 24.57 0.90
C ALA A 70 7.75 24.46 1.86
N VAL A 71 7.84 24.98 3.08
CA VAL A 71 6.76 24.88 4.07
C VAL A 71 5.65 25.88 3.74
N HIS A 72 4.42 25.39 3.54
CA HIS A 72 3.27 26.25 3.26
C HIS A 72 2.74 26.96 4.52
N PHE A 73 2.53 26.20 5.60
CA PHE A 73 2.06 26.66 6.93
C PHE A 73 2.19 25.49 7.93
N PHE A 74 1.99 25.75 9.22
CA PHE A 74 2.03 24.71 10.25
C PHE A 74 0.63 24.21 10.60
N CYS A 75 0.48 22.91 10.81
CA CYS A 75 -0.82 22.27 10.97
C CYS A 75 -1.13 21.91 12.43
N ASN A 76 -2.40 22.00 12.82
CA ASN A 76 -2.96 21.42 14.03
C ASN A 76 -3.75 20.15 13.66
N TYR A 77 -3.06 19.01 13.63
CA TYR A 77 -3.65 17.74 13.23
C TYR A 77 -4.68 17.19 14.23
N GLN A 78 -4.57 17.57 15.51
CA GLN A 78 -5.53 17.15 16.54
C GLN A 78 -6.94 17.68 16.24
N GLU A 79 -7.04 18.89 15.71
CA GLU A 79 -8.29 19.53 15.29
C GLU A 79 -8.64 19.24 13.83
N SER A 80 -7.77 18.57 13.07
CA SER A 80 -8.05 18.21 11.68
C SER A 80 -8.95 16.98 11.62
N ARG A 81 -9.96 16.99 10.78
CA ARG A 81 -10.97 15.93 10.69
C ARG A 81 -11.52 15.80 9.28
N GLY A 82 -11.73 14.56 8.83
CA GLY A 82 -12.30 14.28 7.52
C GLY A 82 -11.49 14.95 6.40
N ASN A 83 -12.15 15.79 5.61
CA ASN A 83 -11.51 16.48 4.49
C ASN A 83 -10.90 17.84 4.88
N TYR A 84 -10.92 18.22 6.14
CA TYR A 84 -10.44 19.54 6.57
C TYR A 84 -9.14 19.47 7.35
N LEU A 85 -8.19 20.27 6.89
CA LEU A 85 -6.92 20.52 7.55
C LEU A 85 -7.04 21.84 8.33
N VAL A 86 -6.74 21.77 9.63
CA VAL A 86 -6.71 22.93 10.52
C VAL A 86 -5.26 23.36 10.70
N ASP A 87 -4.96 24.64 10.51
CA ASP A 87 -3.63 25.19 10.78
C ASP A 87 -3.47 25.66 12.23
N VAL A 88 -2.25 26.06 12.62
CA VAL A 88 -1.95 26.55 13.98
C VAL A 88 -2.51 27.95 14.26
N ASP A 89 -2.98 28.66 13.24
CA ASP A 89 -3.65 29.95 13.33
C ASP A 89 -5.18 29.79 13.46
N GLY A 90 -5.67 28.53 13.41
CA GLY A 90 -7.07 28.17 13.57
C GLY A 90 -7.90 28.32 12.29
N ASN A 91 -7.26 28.44 11.13
CA ASN A 91 -7.90 28.35 9.83
C ASN A 91 -8.25 26.89 9.55
N ARG A 92 -9.49 26.64 9.12
CA ARG A 92 -9.97 25.33 8.68
C ARG A 92 -10.17 25.36 7.17
N MET A 93 -9.37 24.58 6.45
CA MET A 93 -9.33 24.56 4.99
C MET A 93 -9.86 23.22 4.47
N LEU A 94 -10.65 23.24 3.40
CA LEU A 94 -10.96 22.03 2.65
C LEU A 94 -9.69 21.58 1.92
N ASP A 95 -9.15 20.42 2.30
CA ASP A 95 -7.90 19.91 1.77
C ASP A 95 -8.14 18.95 0.60
N LEU A 96 -7.95 19.47 -0.61
CA LEU A 96 -7.98 18.70 -1.85
C LEU A 96 -6.60 18.20 -2.31
N TYR A 97 -5.57 18.36 -1.46
CA TYR A 97 -4.19 17.97 -1.73
C TYR A 97 -3.74 16.76 -0.89
N SER A 98 -4.35 16.57 0.29
CA SER A 98 -4.27 15.37 1.13
C SER A 98 -2.84 14.86 1.41
N GLN A 99 -1.95 15.80 1.77
CA GLN A 99 -0.54 15.55 2.04
C GLN A 99 0.16 14.84 0.87
N ILE A 100 0.07 15.42 -0.33
CA ILE A 100 0.60 14.82 -1.55
C ILE A 100 -0.07 13.46 -1.82
N SER A 101 -1.41 13.43 -1.79
CA SER A 101 -2.23 12.25 -2.05
C SER A 101 -1.90 11.03 -1.16
N SER A 102 -1.47 11.25 0.08
CA SER A 102 -1.01 10.19 0.98
C SER A 102 -1.98 9.86 2.13
N ILE A 103 -2.96 10.72 2.41
CA ILE A 103 -4.01 10.47 3.42
C ILE A 103 -5.19 9.74 2.75
N PRO A 104 -5.47 8.46 3.07
CA PRO A 104 -6.40 7.64 2.29
C PRO A 104 -7.88 7.85 2.63
N ILE A 105 -8.22 8.16 3.89
CA ILE A 105 -9.62 8.21 4.38
C ILE A 105 -9.90 9.43 5.27
N GLY A 106 -9.14 10.52 5.06
CA GLY A 106 -9.27 11.77 5.81
C GLY A 106 -8.54 11.79 7.16
N TYR A 107 -8.47 12.99 7.75
CA TYR A 107 -7.79 13.25 9.01
C TYR A 107 -8.58 12.71 10.21
N SER A 108 -7.89 12.18 11.22
CA SER A 108 -8.49 11.74 12.50
C SER A 108 -9.67 10.76 12.38
N HIS A 109 -9.63 9.87 11.38
CA HIS A 109 -10.70 8.91 11.11
C HIS A 109 -11.06 8.05 12.35
N PRO A 110 -12.34 7.90 12.76
CA PRO A 110 -12.70 7.34 14.06
C PRO A 110 -12.29 5.87 14.19
N SER A 111 -12.33 5.11 13.08
CA SER A 111 -11.85 3.73 13.06
C SER A 111 -10.35 3.62 13.32
N LEU A 112 -9.54 4.57 12.84
CA LEU A 112 -8.09 4.59 13.13
C LEU A 112 -7.83 5.00 14.58
N MET A 113 -8.57 5.98 15.10
CA MET A 113 -8.50 6.36 16.50
C MET A 113 -8.88 5.20 17.43
N LYS A 114 -9.93 4.45 17.08
CA LYS A 114 -10.34 3.25 17.82
C LYS A 114 -9.27 2.15 17.79
N LEU A 115 -8.56 1.97 16.67
CA LEU A 115 -7.44 1.04 16.59
C LEU A 115 -6.28 1.45 17.52
N LEU A 116 -6.01 2.74 17.65
CA LEU A 116 -4.96 3.25 18.56
C LEU A 116 -5.33 3.11 20.04
N GLN A 117 -6.61 3.20 20.38
CA GLN A 117 -7.12 3.07 21.75
C GLN A 117 -7.18 1.61 22.24
N GLN A 118 -7.07 0.65 21.34
CA GLN A 118 -7.12 -0.77 21.66
C GLN A 118 -5.82 -1.24 22.33
N PRO A 119 -5.85 -1.71 23.61
CA PRO A 119 -4.64 -2.08 24.34
C PRO A 119 -3.80 -3.16 23.65
N GLN A 120 -4.45 -4.08 22.91
CA GLN A 120 -3.77 -5.14 22.17
C GLN A 120 -2.84 -4.63 21.07
N ASN A 121 -3.07 -3.42 20.53
CA ASN A 121 -2.27 -2.85 19.45
C ASN A 121 -1.05 -2.09 19.95
N LEU A 122 -0.94 -1.82 21.26
CA LEU A 122 0.15 -1.03 21.84
C LEU A 122 1.54 -1.60 21.50
N SER A 123 1.69 -2.92 21.58
CA SER A 123 2.95 -3.61 21.26
C SER A 123 3.40 -3.33 19.82
N THR A 124 2.47 -3.26 18.87
CA THR A 124 2.77 -2.99 17.45
C THR A 124 3.41 -1.63 17.23
N PHE A 125 3.09 -0.62 18.06
CA PHE A 125 3.64 0.73 17.94
C PHE A 125 5.00 0.90 18.60
N VAL A 126 5.28 0.17 19.68
CA VAL A 126 6.53 0.32 20.45
C VAL A 126 7.61 -0.69 20.04
N ASN A 127 7.22 -1.88 19.57
CA ASN A 127 8.14 -2.96 19.20
C ASN A 127 8.23 -3.09 17.68
N ARG A 128 9.12 -2.32 17.04
CA ARG A 128 9.35 -2.36 15.59
C ARG A 128 10.36 -3.46 15.21
N PRO A 129 9.94 -4.55 14.53
CA PRO A 129 10.81 -5.68 14.25
C PRO A 129 11.62 -5.52 12.94
N ALA A 130 12.69 -6.28 12.82
CA ALA A 130 13.31 -6.58 11.54
C ALA A 130 12.49 -7.65 10.79
N LEU A 131 11.48 -7.21 10.03
CA LEU A 131 10.45 -8.09 9.43
C LEU A 131 10.99 -9.23 8.56
N GLY A 132 12.17 -9.08 7.96
CA GLY A 132 12.78 -10.13 7.13
C GLY A 132 13.33 -11.33 7.92
N ILE A 133 13.52 -11.18 9.24
CA ILE A 133 14.12 -12.22 10.09
C ILE A 133 13.29 -12.57 11.33
N LEU A 134 12.58 -11.59 11.91
CA LEU A 134 11.83 -11.74 13.16
C LEU A 134 10.41 -11.13 13.02
N PRO A 135 9.56 -11.65 12.12
CA PRO A 135 8.20 -11.14 11.96
C PRO A 135 7.33 -11.46 13.19
N PRO A 136 6.34 -10.60 13.52
CA PRO A 136 5.36 -10.91 14.55
C PRO A 136 4.44 -12.04 14.09
N GLU A 137 3.84 -12.75 15.05
CA GLU A 137 2.97 -13.91 14.82
C GLU A 137 1.86 -13.66 13.78
N ASN A 138 1.22 -12.50 13.85
CA ASN A 138 0.09 -12.13 12.98
C ASN A 138 0.52 -11.52 11.63
N PHE A 139 1.81 -11.48 11.29
CA PHE A 139 2.28 -10.76 10.09
C PHE A 139 1.65 -11.27 8.79
N ALA A 140 1.63 -12.59 8.59
CA ALA A 140 1.09 -13.19 7.38
C ALA A 140 -0.44 -12.98 7.23
N GLU A 141 -1.18 -13.03 8.34
CA GLU A 141 -2.61 -12.74 8.36
C GLU A 141 -2.88 -11.27 8.01
N LYS A 142 -2.13 -10.34 8.63
CA LYS A 142 -2.28 -8.90 8.33
C LYS A 142 -1.96 -8.57 6.88
N LEU A 143 -1.00 -9.24 6.25
CA LEU A 143 -0.74 -9.09 4.81
C LEU A 143 -1.90 -9.60 3.94
N LYS A 144 -2.56 -10.69 4.35
CA LYS A 144 -3.73 -11.24 3.65
C LYS A 144 -4.95 -10.31 3.74
N GLU A 145 -5.21 -9.78 4.94
CA GLU A 145 -6.30 -8.84 5.17
C GLU A 145 -6.10 -7.51 4.42
N SER A 146 -4.85 -7.06 4.27
CA SER A 146 -4.50 -5.77 3.66
C SER A 146 -4.01 -5.88 2.21
N LEU A 147 -2.71 -6.03 1.98
CA LEU A 147 -2.09 -5.89 0.66
C LEU A 147 -2.53 -6.98 -0.33
N LEU A 148 -2.68 -8.22 0.13
CA LEU A 148 -3.02 -9.33 -0.76
C LEU A 148 -4.53 -9.42 -1.06
N SER A 149 -5.39 -8.79 -0.26
CA SER A 149 -6.84 -8.72 -0.57
C SER A 149 -7.13 -7.86 -1.80
N VAL A 150 -6.21 -6.98 -2.18
CA VAL A 150 -6.26 -6.12 -3.36
C VAL A 150 -5.16 -6.46 -4.39
N ALA A 151 -4.62 -7.68 -4.35
CA ALA A 151 -3.54 -8.12 -5.24
C ALA A 151 -3.95 -8.03 -6.73
N PRO A 152 -3.12 -7.44 -7.61
CA PRO A 152 -3.38 -7.42 -9.05
C PRO A 152 -3.42 -8.83 -9.65
N LYS A 153 -4.17 -9.00 -10.76
CA LYS A 153 -4.26 -10.28 -11.47
C LYS A 153 -2.87 -10.76 -11.90
N GLY A 154 -2.55 -12.01 -11.58
CA GLY A 154 -1.27 -12.64 -11.92
C GLY A 154 -0.12 -12.34 -10.93
N LEU A 155 -0.31 -11.45 -9.95
CA LEU A 155 0.71 -11.10 -8.96
C LEU A 155 0.30 -11.60 -7.56
N GLN A 156 0.81 -12.77 -7.18
CA GLN A 156 0.47 -13.41 -5.89
C GLN A 156 1.51 -13.18 -4.78
N GLN A 157 2.65 -12.57 -5.12
CA GLN A 157 3.76 -12.34 -4.20
C GLN A 157 3.77 -10.88 -3.72
N VAL A 158 4.16 -10.66 -2.47
CA VAL A 158 4.28 -9.32 -1.87
C VAL A 158 5.60 -9.21 -1.09
N MET A 159 6.29 -8.10 -1.27
CA MET A 159 7.44 -7.69 -0.45
C MET A 159 7.18 -6.26 0.04
N THR A 160 7.20 -6.06 1.35
CA THR A 160 6.90 -4.76 1.96
C THR A 160 8.13 -3.86 2.01
N MET A 161 7.94 -2.58 1.70
CA MET A 161 8.94 -1.52 1.78
C MET A 161 8.33 -0.30 2.46
N SER A 162 9.16 0.61 2.99
CA SER A 162 8.68 1.74 3.80
C SER A 162 8.24 2.97 3.00
N CYS A 163 8.69 3.14 1.76
CA CYS A 163 8.33 4.27 0.91
C CYS A 163 8.38 3.89 -0.57
N GLY A 164 7.88 4.78 -1.44
CA GLY A 164 7.85 4.57 -2.89
C GLY A 164 9.24 4.40 -3.51
N SER A 165 10.25 5.13 -3.04
CA SER A 165 11.61 5.05 -3.60
C SER A 165 12.23 3.67 -3.37
N CYS A 166 12.24 3.17 -2.15
CA CYS A 166 12.80 1.84 -1.86
C CYS A 166 11.95 0.70 -2.44
N SER A 167 10.65 0.89 -2.63
CA SER A 167 9.82 -0.02 -3.45
C SER A 167 10.35 -0.11 -4.88
N ASN A 168 10.61 1.02 -5.54
CA ASN A 168 11.13 1.03 -6.91
C ASN A 168 12.55 0.46 -7.00
N GLU A 169 13.45 0.83 -6.10
CA GLU A 169 14.81 0.28 -6.08
C GLU A 169 14.83 -1.25 -5.91
N ASN A 170 14.02 -1.79 -5.00
CA ASN A 170 13.94 -3.23 -4.82
C ASN A 170 13.21 -3.93 -5.98
N ALA A 171 12.23 -3.28 -6.60
CA ALA A 171 11.62 -3.79 -7.82
C ALA A 171 12.66 -3.89 -8.96
N PHE A 172 13.49 -2.87 -9.17
CA PHE A 172 14.56 -2.91 -10.16
C PHE A 172 15.58 -4.01 -9.85
N LYS A 173 16.01 -4.15 -8.60
CA LYS A 173 16.90 -5.25 -8.19
C LYS A 173 16.27 -6.62 -8.47
N ALA A 174 15.00 -6.81 -8.13
CA ALA A 174 14.29 -8.06 -8.39
C ALA A 174 14.21 -8.35 -9.90
N ILE A 175 13.94 -7.34 -10.73
CA ILE A 175 13.94 -7.46 -12.20
C ILE A 175 15.32 -7.84 -12.72
N PHE A 176 16.39 -7.19 -12.25
CA PHE A 176 17.75 -7.51 -12.69
C PHE A 176 18.18 -8.92 -12.27
N MET A 177 17.85 -9.34 -11.05
CA MET A 177 18.09 -10.71 -10.57
C MET A 177 17.34 -11.73 -11.42
N TRP A 178 16.04 -11.49 -11.67
CA TRP A 178 15.22 -12.35 -12.53
C TRP A 178 15.79 -12.45 -13.94
N TYR A 179 16.20 -11.33 -14.54
CA TYR A 179 16.76 -11.29 -15.89
C TYR A 179 18.06 -12.09 -15.97
N ARG A 180 18.97 -11.92 -15.00
CA ARG A 180 20.24 -12.66 -14.96
C ARG A 180 20.06 -14.15 -14.74
N VAL A 181 19.12 -14.55 -13.88
CA VAL A 181 18.79 -15.97 -13.69
C VAL A 181 18.19 -16.55 -14.97
N SER A 182 17.30 -15.81 -15.64
CA SER A 182 16.65 -16.27 -16.87
C SER A 182 17.66 -16.47 -18.01
N GLN A 183 18.61 -15.55 -18.19
CA GLN A 183 19.70 -15.70 -19.17
C GLN A 183 20.58 -16.92 -18.89
N ASN A 184 20.98 -17.13 -17.63
CA ASN A 184 21.79 -18.29 -17.28
C ASN A 184 21.02 -19.60 -17.51
N THR A 185 19.71 -19.62 -17.21
CA THR A 185 18.84 -20.78 -17.45
C THR A 185 18.70 -21.08 -18.94
N GLU A 186 18.56 -20.05 -19.78
CA GLU A 186 18.56 -20.21 -21.25
C GLU A 186 19.92 -20.73 -21.77
N CYS A 187 21.04 -20.20 -21.29
CA CYS A 187 22.37 -20.70 -21.63
C CYS A 187 22.57 -22.17 -21.23
N ASP A 188 22.16 -22.58 -20.02
CA ASP A 188 22.25 -23.97 -19.57
C ASP A 188 21.37 -24.89 -20.41
N SER A 189 20.17 -24.45 -20.81
CA SER A 189 19.29 -25.22 -21.70
C SER A 189 19.83 -25.38 -23.13
N LEU A 190 20.55 -24.37 -23.64
CA LEU A 190 21.21 -24.41 -24.95
C LEU A 190 22.53 -25.20 -24.91
N GLN A 191 23.23 -25.20 -23.78
CA GLN A 191 24.46 -25.97 -23.58
C GLN A 191 24.16 -27.47 -23.42
N TYR A 192 23.00 -27.83 -22.85
CA TYR A 192 22.49 -29.22 -22.83
C TYR A 192 21.88 -29.67 -24.17
N CYS A 193 21.60 -28.76 -25.11
CA CYS A 193 21.19 -29.08 -26.48
C CYS A 193 22.35 -29.17 -27.49
N ARG A 194 23.62 -29.09 -27.05
CA ARG A 194 24.83 -29.20 -27.90
C ARG A 194 25.57 -30.53 -27.77
N THR A 195 24.88 -31.62 -27.47
CA THR A 195 25.40 -33.00 -27.63
C THR A 195 24.42 -33.85 -28.39
#